data_AF-A0AAN7WAB7-F1
#
_entry.id   AF-A0AAN7WAB7-F1
#
_cell.length_a   1.000
_cell.length_b   1.000
_cell.length_c   1.000
_cell.angle_alpha   90.00
_cell.angle_beta   90.00
_cell.angle_gamma   90.00
#
_symmetry.space_group_name_H-M   'P 1'
#
loop_
_entity.id
_entity.type
_entity.pdbx_description
1 polymer ?
#
loop_
_entity_poly.entity_id
_entity_poly.type
_entity_poly.pdbx_seq_one_letter_code
_entity_poly.pdbx_strand_id
1 'polypeptide(L)'
;MMQKGKIGGLTLQWLWENNLRWSTMMQEDMVLFESLVYFLCAEDLDKFVLGWIRSDLPSGVVIDSQGQMKNQDWWRGGLLRRIVNARLMLEYRPRADTALNLYLDFERELTLLRDANRRAGRKDKGFARTSLWPAKVLLANALATGRYPETNAESYQRLLRQMETEKKKGDTALSVAQLYIEHPAAPDAGPMWSLLQRYLGDKTQVEALEQFMASGPRARVNLLFAMKRAARLLRMQGRTSDAHWVLETQSELLAGADEGTRKLYQFHETSPEGTWQHRREEKERAAPGGLNMPSVPKIRKFRV
;
A
#
# COMPACT_ATOMS: atom_id res chain seq x y z
N MET A 1 26.74 -27.38 7.94
CA MET A 1 26.41 -26.88 6.58
C MET A 1 25.29 -25.84 6.70
N MET A 2 25.60 -24.55 6.65
CA MET A 2 24.56 -23.50 6.57
C MET A 2 24.01 -23.48 5.14
N GLN A 3 22.69 -23.65 4.98
CA GLN A 3 22.02 -23.47 3.68
C GLN A 3 22.26 -22.02 3.21
N LYS A 4 22.99 -21.85 2.12
CA LYS A 4 23.13 -20.56 1.43
C LYS A 4 21.73 -20.07 1.03
N GLY A 5 21.32 -18.88 1.48
CA GLY A 5 20.06 -18.24 1.06
C GLY A 5 18.99 -18.03 2.14
N LYS A 6 19.33 -18.06 3.44
CA LYS A 6 18.39 -17.77 4.55
C LYS A 6 18.89 -16.69 5.50
N ILE A 7 19.67 -15.73 5.01
CA ILE A 7 20.31 -14.73 5.87
C ILE A 7 19.22 -13.80 6.44
N GLY A 8 18.27 -13.37 5.62
CA GLY A 8 17.15 -12.53 6.06
C GLY A 8 16.31 -13.23 7.13
N GLY A 9 15.92 -14.48 6.89
CA GLY A 9 15.19 -15.31 7.85
C GLY A 9 15.95 -15.52 9.17
N LEU A 10 17.23 -15.87 9.11
CA LEU A 10 18.07 -16.09 10.29
C LEU A 10 18.28 -14.79 11.09
N THR A 11 18.53 -13.66 10.41
CA THR A 11 18.68 -12.36 11.07
C THR A 11 17.41 -11.94 11.76
N LEU A 12 16.25 -12.09 11.11
CA LEU A 12 14.97 -11.78 11.71
C LEU A 12 14.65 -12.70 12.89
N GLN A 13 14.84 -14.02 12.75
CA GLN A 13 14.68 -14.97 13.86
C GLN A 13 15.58 -14.63 15.04
N TRP A 14 16.86 -14.35 14.80
CA TRP A 14 17.77 -13.93 15.84
C TRP A 14 17.31 -12.64 16.53
N LEU A 15 16.83 -11.65 15.77
CA LEU A 15 16.28 -10.41 16.34
C LEU A 15 15.02 -10.67 17.18
N TRP A 16 14.14 -11.56 16.74
CA TRP A 16 12.92 -11.95 17.45
C TRP A 16 13.22 -12.67 18.78
N GLU A 17 14.23 -13.54 18.79
CA GLU A 17 14.71 -14.22 19.99
C GLU A 17 15.44 -13.29 20.97
N ASN A 18 15.84 -12.08 20.54
CA ASN A 18 16.62 -11.10 21.32
C ASN A 18 15.82 -9.80 21.61
N ASN A 19 14.73 -9.97 22.37
CA ASN A 19 13.63 -9.04 22.73
C ASN A 19 13.96 -7.54 22.83
N LEU A 20 15.04 -7.18 23.52
CA LEU A 20 15.39 -5.79 23.80
C LEU A 20 15.75 -4.99 22.54
N ARG A 21 16.29 -5.66 21.50
CA ARG A 21 16.68 -4.99 20.25
C ARG A 21 15.51 -4.87 19.27
N TRP A 22 14.54 -5.78 19.36
CA TRP A 22 13.40 -5.85 18.46
C TRP A 22 12.48 -4.63 18.59
N SER A 23 12.08 -4.27 19.81
CA SER A 23 11.17 -3.15 20.05
C SER A 23 11.79 -1.80 19.69
N THR A 24 13.07 -1.63 20.00
CA THR A 24 13.83 -0.40 19.71
C THR A 24 14.01 -0.23 18.20
N MET A 25 14.43 -1.27 17.48
CA MET A 25 14.56 -1.23 16.02
C MET A 25 13.23 -0.89 15.33
N MET A 26 12.11 -1.45 15.80
CA MET A 26 10.78 -1.17 15.27
C MET A 26 10.33 0.28 15.43
N GLN A 27 10.79 0.95 16.49
CA GLN A 27 10.40 2.31 16.80
C GLN A 27 11.37 3.33 16.20
N GLU A 28 12.66 3.04 16.21
CA GLU A 28 13.72 4.00 15.90
C GLU A 28 14.24 3.89 14.47
N ASP A 29 14.21 2.69 13.84
CA ASP A 29 14.76 2.47 12.50
C ASP A 29 13.80 1.70 11.59
N MET A 30 12.81 2.44 11.09
CA MET A 30 11.80 1.92 10.15
C MET A 30 12.40 1.47 8.82
N VAL A 31 13.52 2.05 8.38
CA VAL A 31 14.16 1.73 7.10
C VAL A 31 14.86 0.39 7.18
N LEU A 32 15.61 0.14 8.27
CA LEU A 32 16.20 -1.15 8.55
C LEU A 32 15.12 -2.23 8.63
N PHE A 33 14.02 -1.95 9.35
CA PHE A 33 12.93 -2.90 9.48
C PHE A 33 12.26 -3.23 8.13
N GLU A 34 12.01 -2.23 7.28
CA GLU A 34 11.48 -2.46 5.92
C GLU A 34 12.43 -3.28 5.06
N SER A 35 13.74 -3.03 5.18
CA SER A 35 14.77 -3.77 4.44
C SER A 35 14.82 -5.24 4.87
N LEU A 36 14.74 -5.51 6.18
CA LEU A 36 14.71 -6.88 6.71
C LEU A 36 13.46 -7.64 6.24
N VAL A 37 12.29 -7.02 6.31
CA VAL A 37 11.05 -7.63 5.81
C VAL A 37 11.14 -7.90 4.31
N TYR A 38 11.75 -7.00 3.54
CA TYR A 38 12.01 -7.22 2.12
C TYR A 38 12.88 -8.44 1.87
N PHE A 39 14.02 -8.58 2.55
CA PHE A 39 14.89 -9.75 2.38
C PHE A 39 14.19 -11.04 2.79
N LEU A 40 13.40 -11.03 3.85
CA LEU A 40 12.61 -12.20 4.25
C LEU A 40 11.57 -12.60 3.19
N CYS A 41 10.90 -11.64 2.56
CA CYS A 41 9.98 -11.93 1.47
C CYS A 41 10.72 -12.42 0.22
N ALA A 42 11.91 -11.89 -0.05
CA ALA A 42 12.76 -12.32 -1.17
C ALA A 42 13.29 -13.76 -0.99
N GLU A 43 13.39 -14.24 0.24
CA GLU A 43 13.75 -15.62 0.59
C GLU A 43 12.52 -16.56 0.69
N ASP A 44 11.31 -16.10 0.35
CA ASP A 44 10.05 -16.83 0.49
C ASP A 44 9.75 -17.33 1.91
N LEU A 45 10.17 -16.55 2.91
CA LEU A 45 9.98 -16.83 4.33
C LEU A 45 8.86 -15.98 4.95
N ASP A 46 8.01 -15.34 4.16
CA ASP A 46 6.83 -14.58 4.61
C ASP A 46 5.82 -15.41 5.41
N LYS A 47 5.66 -16.70 5.07
CA LYS A 47 4.85 -17.64 5.87
C LYS A 47 5.42 -17.87 7.27
N PHE A 48 6.72 -17.71 7.48
CA PHE A 48 7.33 -17.81 8.81
C PHE A 48 6.79 -16.71 9.74
N VAL A 49 6.49 -15.53 9.19
CA VAL A 49 5.96 -14.40 9.96
C VAL A 49 4.54 -14.62 10.45
N LEU A 50 3.74 -15.45 9.77
CA LEU A 50 2.44 -15.89 10.30
C LEU A 50 2.59 -16.61 11.64
N GLY A 51 3.67 -17.38 11.80
CA GLY A 51 4.01 -18.01 13.08
C GLY A 51 4.25 -16.98 14.19
N TRP A 52 4.91 -15.87 13.88
CA TRP A 52 5.19 -14.81 14.85
C TRP A 52 3.98 -13.97 15.20
N ILE A 53 3.10 -13.74 14.25
CA ILE A 53 1.85 -13.04 14.53
C ILE A 53 1.10 -13.78 15.64
N ARG A 54 1.10 -15.13 15.56
CA ARG A 54 0.55 -16.09 16.55
C ARG A 54 1.33 -16.16 17.86
N SER A 55 2.55 -15.65 17.93
CA SER A 55 3.33 -15.63 19.16
C SER A 55 3.01 -14.39 19.99
N ASP A 56 3.05 -14.54 21.31
CA ASP A 56 3.11 -13.40 22.21
C ASP A 56 4.42 -12.64 22.01
N LEU A 57 4.40 -11.33 22.33
CA LEU A 57 5.66 -10.59 22.40
C LEU A 57 6.54 -11.29 23.44
N PRO A 58 7.81 -11.54 23.11
CA PRO A 58 8.70 -12.16 24.05
C PRO A 58 8.79 -11.38 25.38
N SER A 59 8.84 -12.09 26.51
CA SER A 59 8.90 -11.52 27.85
C SER A 59 10.09 -10.56 28.00
N GLY A 60 9.82 -9.28 28.29
CA GLY A 60 10.87 -8.26 28.47
C GLY A 60 10.78 -7.03 27.55
N VAL A 61 9.78 -6.92 26.69
CA VAL A 61 9.51 -5.64 25.99
C VAL A 61 9.09 -4.60 27.03
N VAL A 62 9.94 -3.58 27.18
CA VAL A 62 9.85 -2.54 28.20
C VAL A 62 8.51 -1.81 28.06
N ILE A 63 7.66 -2.02 29.05
CA ILE A 63 6.49 -1.19 29.31
C ILE A 63 7.03 0.18 29.75
N ASP A 64 6.47 1.27 29.21
CA ASP A 64 6.89 2.61 29.61
C ASP A 64 6.76 2.80 31.14
N SER A 65 7.35 3.88 31.66
CA SER A 65 7.30 4.23 33.09
C SER A 65 5.89 4.43 33.65
N GLN A 66 4.86 4.43 32.79
CA GLN A 66 3.44 4.55 33.15
C GLN A 66 2.71 3.20 33.12
N GLY A 67 3.40 2.08 32.90
CA GLY A 67 2.75 0.78 32.82
C GLY A 67 1.96 0.57 31.52
N GLN A 68 2.12 1.45 30.52
CA GLN A 68 1.37 1.43 29.27
C GLN A 68 2.27 1.21 28.06
N MET A 69 2.31 -0.02 27.54
CA MET A 69 2.50 -0.14 26.09
C MET A 69 1.20 0.30 25.41
N LYS A 70 1.07 1.60 25.11
CA LYS A 70 0.06 2.07 24.16
C LYS A 70 0.33 1.33 22.84
N ASN A 71 -0.47 0.29 22.59
CA ASN A 71 -0.49 -0.57 21.41
C ASN A 71 0.50 -1.76 21.38
N GLN A 72 0.44 -2.72 22.31
CA GLN A 72 1.18 -4.00 22.13
C GLN A 72 0.96 -4.72 20.78
N ASP A 73 -0.05 -4.32 20.00
CA ASP A 73 -0.45 -4.95 18.74
C ASP A 73 -0.22 -4.11 17.48
N TRP A 74 0.24 -2.84 17.60
CA TRP A 74 0.46 -1.99 16.42
C TRP A 74 1.52 -2.59 15.49
N TRP A 75 2.55 -3.21 16.07
CA TRP A 75 3.65 -3.81 15.33
C TRP A 75 3.17 -4.95 14.44
N ARG A 76 2.15 -5.73 14.85
CA ARG A 76 1.58 -6.82 14.04
C ARG A 76 0.98 -6.25 12.75
N GLY A 77 0.14 -5.22 12.86
CA GLY A 77 -0.45 -4.54 11.69
C GLY A 77 0.62 -3.86 10.82
N GLY A 78 1.64 -3.27 11.44
CA GLY A 78 2.77 -2.66 10.75
C GLY A 78 3.63 -3.66 9.98
N LEU A 79 3.92 -4.82 10.57
CA LEU A 79 4.65 -5.92 9.95
C LEU A 79 3.87 -6.51 8.78
N LEU A 80 2.58 -6.79 8.98
CA LEU A 80 1.66 -7.28 7.94
C LEU A 80 1.63 -6.34 6.73
N ARG A 81 1.49 -5.03 6.95
CA ARG A 81 1.56 -4.01 5.88
C ARG A 81 2.89 -4.07 5.13
N ARG A 82 4.01 -4.23 5.84
CA ARG A 82 5.35 -4.25 5.22
C ARG A 82 5.58 -5.48 4.39
N ILE A 83 5.10 -6.64 4.83
CA ILE A 83 5.19 -7.88 4.05
C ILE A 83 4.42 -7.73 2.75
N VAL A 84 3.18 -7.23 2.82
CA VAL A 84 2.37 -6.95 1.63
C VAL A 84 3.08 -5.97 0.70
N ASN A 85 3.65 -4.89 1.24
CA ASN A 85 4.42 -3.93 0.45
C ASN A 85 5.67 -4.56 -0.19
N ALA A 86 6.39 -5.41 0.54
CA ALA A 86 7.59 -6.04 0.02
C ALA A 86 7.25 -7.03 -1.10
N ARG A 87 6.15 -7.79 -0.97
CA ARG A 87 5.65 -8.62 -2.07
C ARG A 87 5.28 -7.80 -3.30
N LEU A 88 4.61 -6.66 -3.14
CA LEU A 88 4.35 -5.73 -4.26
C LEU A 88 5.64 -5.22 -4.93
N MET A 89 6.72 -5.02 -4.16
CA MET A 89 8.00 -4.57 -4.70
C MET A 89 8.78 -5.68 -5.41
N LEU A 90 8.65 -6.92 -4.94
CA LEU A 90 9.29 -8.11 -5.52
C LEU A 90 8.54 -8.62 -6.76
N GLU A 91 7.25 -8.36 -6.87
CA GLU A 91 6.47 -8.68 -8.06
C GLU A 91 6.93 -7.83 -9.25
N TYR A 92 7.37 -8.51 -10.30
CA TYR A 92 7.53 -7.87 -11.60
C TYR A 92 6.13 -7.59 -12.17
N ARG A 93 5.88 -6.33 -12.52
CA ARG A 93 4.64 -5.94 -13.21
C ARG A 93 4.42 -6.83 -14.43
N PRO A 94 3.16 -7.17 -14.77
CA PRO A 94 1.94 -6.39 -14.51
C PRO A 94 0.98 -6.96 -13.46
N ARG A 95 1.43 -7.79 -12.52
CA ARG A 95 0.56 -8.48 -11.53
C ARG A 95 0.87 -8.04 -10.10
N ALA A 96 -0.15 -8.15 -9.25
CA ALA A 96 -0.07 -7.94 -7.79
C ALA A 96 -0.66 -9.14 -7.03
N ASP A 97 -0.69 -10.31 -7.67
CA ASP A 97 -1.41 -11.50 -7.21
C ASP A 97 -0.81 -12.06 -5.93
N THR A 98 0.51 -12.04 -5.79
CA THR A 98 1.18 -12.63 -4.62
C THR A 98 0.89 -11.78 -3.39
N ALA A 99 1.06 -10.47 -3.47
CA ALA A 99 0.76 -9.55 -2.39
C ALA A 99 -0.73 -9.55 -2.01
N LEU A 100 -1.61 -9.61 -3.00
CA LEU A 100 -3.05 -9.62 -2.79
C LEU A 100 -3.52 -10.93 -2.14
N ASN A 101 -3.07 -12.08 -2.65
CA ASN A 101 -3.39 -13.38 -2.07
C ASN A 101 -2.83 -13.51 -0.65
N LEU A 102 -1.62 -12.99 -0.41
CA LEU A 102 -1.03 -12.98 0.93
C LEU A 102 -1.84 -12.13 1.92
N TYR A 103 -2.32 -10.96 1.49
CA TYR A 103 -3.24 -10.16 2.30
C TYR A 103 -4.56 -10.90 2.61
N LEU A 104 -5.14 -11.57 1.62
CA LEU A 104 -6.37 -12.35 1.80
C LEU A 104 -6.14 -13.55 2.74
N ASP A 105 -4.96 -14.18 2.66
CA ASP A 105 -4.55 -15.22 3.60
C ASP A 105 -4.39 -14.66 5.02
N PHE A 106 -3.76 -13.50 5.18
CA PHE A 106 -3.67 -12.82 6.49
C PHE A 106 -5.05 -12.52 7.09
N GLU A 107 -5.99 -12.07 6.26
CA GLU A 107 -7.36 -11.79 6.69
C GLU A 107 -8.05 -13.07 7.17
N ARG A 108 -7.99 -14.14 6.37
CA ARG A 108 -8.54 -15.45 6.75
C ARG A 108 -7.93 -15.94 8.06
N GLU A 109 -6.62 -15.91 8.20
CA GLU A 109 -5.92 -16.38 9.40
C GLU A 109 -6.28 -15.57 10.64
N LEU A 110 -6.32 -14.24 10.55
CA LEU A 110 -6.73 -13.41 11.68
C LEU A 110 -8.19 -13.63 12.06
N THR A 111 -9.07 -13.85 11.08
CA THR A 111 -10.48 -14.19 11.33
C THR A 111 -10.58 -15.54 12.08
N LEU A 112 -9.86 -16.57 11.64
CA LEU A 112 -9.82 -17.87 12.34
C LEU A 112 -9.29 -17.75 13.78
N LEU A 113 -8.23 -16.96 13.99
CA LEU A 113 -7.65 -16.73 15.32
C LEU A 113 -8.64 -15.99 16.24
N ARG A 114 -9.33 -14.97 15.73
CA ARG A 114 -10.37 -14.24 16.48
C ARG A 114 -11.52 -15.15 16.88
N ASP A 115 -11.98 -16.00 15.97
CA ASP A 115 -13.05 -16.97 16.24
C ASP A 115 -12.64 -18.04 17.25
N ALA A 116 -11.39 -18.51 17.18
CA ALA A 116 -10.84 -19.46 18.14
C ALA A 116 -10.74 -18.82 19.54
N ASN A 117 -10.25 -17.59 19.65
CA ASN A 117 -10.18 -16.86 20.92
C ASN A 117 -11.57 -16.61 21.51
N ARG A 118 -12.56 -16.25 20.68
CA ARG A 118 -13.95 -16.08 21.10
C ARG A 118 -14.53 -17.38 21.66
N ARG A 119 -14.32 -18.50 20.97
CA ARG A 119 -14.79 -19.84 21.40
C ARG A 119 -14.12 -20.32 22.68
N ALA A 120 -12.84 -20.02 22.86
CA ALA A 120 -12.08 -20.41 24.04
C ALA A 120 -12.34 -19.52 25.28
N GLY A 121 -13.18 -18.48 25.17
CA GLY A 121 -13.40 -17.51 26.25
C GLY A 121 -12.14 -16.74 26.66
N ARG A 122 -11.08 -16.79 25.83
CA ARG A 122 -9.82 -16.12 26.12
C ARG A 122 -9.98 -14.63 25.90
N LYS A 123 -9.67 -13.82 26.92
CA LYS A 123 -9.55 -12.36 26.80
C LYS A 123 -8.21 -11.95 26.18
N ASP A 124 -7.70 -12.73 25.25
CA ASP A 124 -6.49 -12.36 24.53
C ASP A 124 -6.83 -11.19 23.59
N LYS A 125 -6.53 -9.99 24.10
CA LYS A 125 -6.83 -8.74 23.42
C LYS A 125 -5.88 -8.49 22.25
N GLY A 126 -4.75 -9.21 22.18
CA GLY A 126 -3.69 -8.89 21.23
C GLY A 126 -4.09 -9.15 19.77
N PHE A 127 -4.56 -10.36 19.52
CA PHE A 127 -5.07 -10.79 18.21
C PHE A 127 -6.35 -10.07 17.81
N ALA A 128 -7.25 -9.88 18.77
CA ALA A 128 -8.51 -9.20 18.54
C ALA A 128 -8.32 -7.77 18.01
N ARG A 129 -7.21 -7.12 18.39
CA ARG A 129 -6.87 -5.73 18.04
C ARG A 129 -5.94 -5.59 16.84
N THR A 130 -5.36 -6.68 16.34
CA THR A 130 -4.48 -6.61 15.16
C THR A 130 -5.29 -6.14 13.95
N SER A 131 -4.95 -4.96 13.42
CA SER A 131 -5.65 -4.37 12.29
C SER A 131 -4.90 -4.61 10.98
N LEU A 132 -5.62 -5.12 9.98
CA LEU A 132 -5.15 -5.22 8.59
C LEU A 132 -5.43 -3.97 7.76
N TRP A 133 -6.09 -2.97 8.33
CA TRP A 133 -6.45 -1.73 7.62
C TRP A 133 -5.26 -1.08 6.92
N PRO A 134 -4.07 -0.93 7.54
CA PRO A 134 -2.93 -0.32 6.85
C PRO A 134 -2.45 -1.11 5.64
N ALA A 135 -2.54 -2.44 5.67
CA ALA A 135 -2.19 -3.30 4.54
C ALA A 135 -3.25 -3.20 3.43
N LYS A 136 -4.54 -3.22 3.80
CA LYS A 136 -5.68 -3.05 2.91
C LYS A 136 -5.59 -1.73 2.12
N VAL A 137 -5.37 -0.61 2.81
CA VAL A 137 -5.22 0.72 2.19
C VAL A 137 -4.00 0.77 1.29
N LEU A 138 -2.88 0.16 1.70
CA LEU A 138 -1.67 0.11 0.87
C LEU A 138 -1.92 -0.64 -0.45
N LEU A 139 -2.58 -1.79 -0.41
CA LEU A 139 -2.98 -2.54 -1.61
C LEU A 139 -3.95 -1.76 -2.48
N ALA A 140 -5.00 -1.19 -1.88
CA ALA A 140 -5.98 -0.39 -2.60
C ALA A 140 -5.31 0.77 -3.37
N ASN A 141 -4.41 1.51 -2.69
CA ASN A 141 -3.66 2.59 -3.31
C ASN A 141 -2.72 2.11 -4.42
N ALA A 142 -2.08 0.96 -4.24
CA ALA A 142 -1.19 0.39 -5.25
C ALA A 142 -1.96 -0.04 -6.51
N LEU A 143 -3.11 -0.70 -6.34
CA LEU A 143 -3.97 -1.17 -7.44
C LEU A 143 -4.64 -0.01 -8.19
N ALA A 144 -5.13 1.01 -7.47
CA ALA A 144 -5.74 2.23 -8.01
C ALA A 144 -4.82 3.05 -8.96
N THR A 145 -3.52 2.76 -8.96
CA THR A 145 -2.58 3.39 -9.91
C THR A 145 -2.68 2.86 -11.34
N GLY A 146 -3.35 1.73 -11.58
CA GLY A 146 -3.40 1.07 -12.88
C GLY A 146 -2.09 0.37 -13.30
N ARG A 147 -1.13 0.25 -12.37
CA ARG A 147 0.17 -0.39 -12.62
C ARG A 147 0.12 -1.92 -12.69
N TYR A 148 -1.00 -2.52 -12.29
CA TYR A 148 -1.17 -3.97 -12.18
C TYR A 148 -2.39 -4.49 -12.97
N PRO A 149 -2.47 -4.23 -14.29
CA PRO A 149 -3.67 -4.51 -15.08
C PRO A 149 -3.96 -6.00 -15.25
N GLU A 150 -2.99 -6.90 -15.00
CA GLU A 150 -3.18 -8.35 -15.11
C GLU A 150 -3.45 -9.03 -13.76
N THR A 151 -3.71 -8.26 -12.70
CA THR A 151 -4.07 -8.84 -11.40
C THR A 151 -5.33 -9.71 -11.54
N ASN A 152 -5.36 -10.85 -10.86
CA ASN A 152 -6.49 -11.77 -10.83
C ASN A 152 -7.77 -11.04 -10.40
N ALA A 153 -8.78 -11.05 -11.28
CA ALA A 153 -10.02 -10.32 -11.10
C ALA A 153 -10.84 -10.78 -9.88
N GLU A 154 -10.80 -12.06 -9.52
CA GLU A 154 -11.55 -12.59 -8.38
C GLU A 154 -10.95 -12.09 -7.06
N SER A 155 -9.63 -12.22 -6.89
CA SER A 155 -8.93 -11.70 -5.71
C SER A 155 -9.08 -10.17 -5.62
N TYR A 156 -9.04 -9.46 -6.76
CA TYR A 156 -9.28 -8.02 -6.82
C TYR A 156 -10.69 -7.67 -6.34
N GLN A 157 -11.71 -8.35 -6.87
CA GLN A 157 -13.11 -8.14 -6.51
C GLN A 157 -13.37 -8.41 -5.02
N ARG A 158 -12.67 -9.38 -4.42
CA ARG A 158 -12.75 -9.65 -2.97
C ARG A 158 -12.22 -8.48 -2.15
N LEU A 159 -11.07 -7.90 -2.52
CA LEU A 159 -10.55 -6.69 -1.86
C LEU A 159 -11.51 -5.52 -2.04
N LEU A 160 -12.05 -5.33 -3.25
CA LEU A 160 -12.99 -4.25 -3.53
C LEU A 160 -14.23 -4.33 -2.62
N ARG A 161 -14.86 -5.50 -2.49
CA ARG A 161 -15.99 -5.71 -1.57
C ARG A 161 -15.61 -5.40 -0.12
N GLN A 162 -14.42 -5.81 0.31
CA GLN A 162 -13.94 -5.50 1.66
C GLN A 162 -13.70 -4.00 1.89
N MET A 163 -13.43 -3.22 0.84
CA MET A 163 -13.31 -1.75 0.93
C MET A 163 -14.68 -1.08 0.95
N GLU A 164 -15.67 -1.64 0.25
CA GLU A 164 -17.05 -1.11 0.20
C GLU A 164 -17.81 -1.25 1.51
N THR A 165 -17.56 -2.33 2.26
CA THR A 165 -18.21 -2.59 3.55
C THR A 165 -17.75 -1.66 4.66
N GLU A 166 -16.63 -0.97 4.47
CA GLU A 166 -16.08 -0.04 5.46
C GLU A 166 -16.87 1.28 5.43
N LYS A 167 -17.10 1.89 6.59
CA LYS A 167 -17.85 3.16 6.67
C LYS A 167 -17.19 4.19 5.73
N LYS A 168 -17.91 4.58 4.69
CA LYS A 168 -17.46 5.49 3.61
C LYS A 168 -17.15 6.89 4.17
N LYS A 169 -15.93 7.07 4.70
CA LYS A 169 -15.31 8.39 4.83
C LYS A 169 -14.73 8.80 3.47
N GLY A 170 -14.60 10.10 3.21
CA GLY A 170 -14.25 10.66 1.89
C GLY A 170 -13.11 9.93 1.17
N ASP A 171 -11.96 9.77 1.83
CA ASP A 171 -10.78 9.11 1.25
C ASP A 171 -11.02 7.65 0.83
N THR A 172 -11.86 6.93 1.59
CA THR A 172 -12.22 5.54 1.27
C THR A 172 -13.12 5.49 0.04
N ALA A 173 -14.05 6.44 -0.10
CA ALA A 173 -14.94 6.50 -1.26
C ALA A 173 -14.17 6.78 -2.56
N LEU A 174 -13.18 7.69 -2.53
CA LEU A 174 -12.31 7.93 -3.68
C LEU A 174 -11.48 6.69 -4.02
N SER A 175 -10.88 6.05 -3.02
CA SER A 175 -10.08 4.83 -3.23
C SER A 175 -10.92 3.72 -3.87
N VAL A 176 -12.14 3.49 -3.39
CA VAL A 176 -13.09 2.52 -3.97
C VAL A 176 -13.42 2.89 -5.42
N ALA A 177 -13.75 4.15 -5.70
CA ALA A 177 -14.05 4.59 -7.06
C ALA A 177 -12.87 4.39 -8.03
N GLN A 178 -11.64 4.65 -7.58
CA GLN A 178 -10.44 4.38 -8.37
C GLN A 178 -10.21 2.88 -8.61
N LEU A 179 -10.49 2.03 -7.62
CA LEU A 179 -10.41 0.58 -7.80
C LEU A 179 -11.40 0.07 -8.85
N TYR A 180 -12.60 0.65 -8.95
CA TYR A 180 -13.54 0.32 -10.01
C TYR A 180 -13.04 0.69 -11.40
N ILE A 181 -12.43 1.87 -11.57
CA ILE A 181 -11.82 2.30 -12.83
C ILE A 181 -10.73 1.31 -13.27
N GLU A 182 -9.90 0.85 -12.32
CA GLU A 182 -8.76 -0.02 -12.59
C GLU A 182 -9.09 -1.52 -12.50
N HIS A 183 -10.36 -1.89 -12.42
CA HIS A 183 -10.73 -3.30 -12.28
C HIS A 183 -10.30 -4.11 -13.53
N PRO A 184 -9.53 -5.18 -13.37
CA PRO A 184 -8.82 -5.85 -14.49
C PRO A 184 -9.75 -6.50 -15.52
N ALA A 185 -10.94 -6.95 -15.10
CA ALA A 185 -11.90 -7.62 -15.99
C ALA A 185 -13.20 -6.83 -16.24
N ALA A 186 -13.45 -5.77 -15.48
CA ALA A 186 -14.75 -5.08 -15.45
C ALA A 186 -14.58 -3.63 -15.02
N PRO A 187 -13.77 -2.84 -15.74
CA PRO A 187 -13.54 -1.45 -15.38
C PRO A 187 -14.85 -0.65 -15.46
N ASP A 188 -15.15 0.12 -14.42
CA ASP A 188 -16.37 0.91 -14.32
C ASP A 188 -16.12 2.33 -13.80
N ALA A 189 -16.60 3.32 -14.54
CA ALA A 189 -16.55 4.72 -14.14
C ALA A 189 -17.75 5.17 -13.30
N GLY A 190 -18.81 4.38 -13.20
CA GLY A 190 -20.05 4.73 -12.49
C GLY A 190 -19.82 5.22 -11.05
N PRO A 191 -19.04 4.50 -10.22
CA PRO A 191 -18.72 4.94 -8.87
C PRO A 191 -17.95 6.26 -8.80
N MET A 192 -16.98 6.48 -9.71
CA MET A 192 -16.25 7.75 -9.78
C MET A 192 -17.15 8.90 -10.22
N TRP A 193 -17.95 8.69 -11.27
CA TRP A 193 -18.93 9.67 -11.72
C TRP A 193 -19.86 10.11 -10.60
N SER A 194 -20.44 9.14 -9.87
CA SER A 194 -21.34 9.42 -8.75
C SER A 194 -20.66 10.20 -7.63
N LEU A 195 -19.39 9.89 -7.36
CA LEU A 195 -18.56 10.60 -6.40
C LEU A 195 -18.33 12.05 -6.84
N LEU A 196 -17.93 12.26 -8.09
CA LEU A 196 -17.68 13.60 -8.64
C LEU A 196 -18.96 14.43 -8.67
N GLN A 197 -20.09 13.88 -9.12
CA GLN A 197 -21.38 14.57 -9.10
C GLN A 197 -21.77 15.02 -7.69
N ARG A 198 -21.56 14.16 -6.69
CA ARG A 198 -21.85 14.51 -5.29
C ARG A 198 -21.01 15.68 -4.79
N TYR A 199 -19.71 15.71 -5.09
CA TYR A 199 -18.80 16.72 -4.55
C TYR A 199 -18.65 17.98 -5.40
N LEU A 200 -18.89 17.88 -6.70
CA LEU A 200 -18.62 18.94 -7.68
C LEU A 200 -19.90 19.40 -8.41
N GLY A 201 -20.94 18.58 -8.45
CA GLY A 201 -22.23 18.94 -9.06
C GLY A 201 -23.06 19.88 -8.18
N ASP A 202 -22.87 19.83 -6.85
CA ASP A 202 -23.55 20.69 -5.90
C ASP A 202 -22.57 21.68 -5.26
N LYS A 203 -22.69 22.96 -5.63
CA LYS A 203 -21.86 24.07 -5.12
C LYS A 203 -22.03 24.30 -3.62
N THR A 204 -22.98 23.65 -2.95
CA THR A 204 -23.09 23.70 -1.48
C THR A 204 -22.13 22.76 -0.76
N GLN A 205 -21.48 21.82 -1.46
CA GLN A 205 -20.50 20.88 -0.88
C GLN A 205 -19.03 21.30 -1.10
N VAL A 206 -18.79 22.60 -1.31
CA VAL A 206 -17.46 23.18 -1.54
C VAL A 206 -16.46 22.82 -0.44
N GLU A 207 -16.88 22.75 0.83
CA GLU A 207 -15.99 22.40 1.95
C GLU A 207 -15.35 20.99 1.81
N ALA A 208 -16.07 20.02 1.26
CA ALA A 208 -15.55 18.66 1.09
C ALA A 208 -14.53 18.59 -0.05
N LEU A 209 -14.74 19.37 -1.10
CA LEU A 209 -13.76 19.54 -2.17
C LEU A 209 -12.55 20.33 -1.68
N GLU A 210 -12.74 21.36 -0.87
CA GLU A 210 -11.65 22.15 -0.29
C GLU A 210 -10.80 21.32 0.67
N GLN A 211 -11.40 20.46 1.50
CA GLN A 211 -10.66 19.50 2.32
C GLN A 211 -9.89 18.49 1.47
N PHE A 212 -10.49 18.01 0.37
CA PHE A 212 -9.77 17.16 -0.56
C PHE A 212 -8.63 17.91 -1.24
N MET A 213 -8.84 19.14 -1.68
CA MET A 213 -7.79 19.99 -2.23
C MET A 213 -6.73 20.29 -1.15
N ALA A 214 -7.04 20.35 0.13
CA ALA A 214 -6.03 20.54 1.18
C ALA A 214 -5.03 19.37 1.29
N SER A 215 -5.28 18.21 0.68
CA SER A 215 -4.43 17.01 0.76
C SER A 215 -3.10 17.06 -0.04
N GLY A 216 -2.66 18.26 -0.42
CA GLY A 216 -1.38 18.53 -1.06
C GLY A 216 -1.32 18.18 -2.55
N PRO A 217 -0.27 18.60 -3.27
CA PRO A 217 -0.21 18.51 -4.73
C PRO A 217 -0.39 17.08 -5.29
N ARG A 218 0.18 16.08 -4.61
CA ARG A 218 0.15 14.69 -5.09
C ARG A 218 -1.24 14.08 -5.11
N ALA A 219 -2.06 14.35 -4.08
CA ALA A 219 -3.41 13.83 -4.01
C ALA A 219 -4.31 14.49 -5.09
N ARG A 220 -4.16 15.80 -5.31
CA ARG A 220 -4.81 16.53 -6.40
C ARG A 220 -4.47 15.92 -7.76
N VAL A 221 -3.18 15.72 -8.04
CA VAL A 221 -2.72 15.10 -9.29
C VAL A 221 -3.30 13.70 -9.49
N ASN A 222 -3.34 12.87 -8.44
CA ASN A 222 -3.95 11.54 -8.52
C ASN A 222 -5.44 11.61 -8.86
N LEU A 223 -6.20 12.56 -8.28
CA LEU A 223 -7.60 12.79 -8.64
C LEU A 223 -7.75 13.20 -10.11
N LEU A 224 -6.97 14.17 -10.58
CA LEU A 224 -7.04 14.64 -11.97
C LEU A 224 -6.80 13.49 -12.96
N PHE A 225 -5.81 12.62 -12.71
CA PHE A 225 -5.60 11.43 -13.53
C PHE A 225 -6.72 10.40 -13.40
N ALA A 226 -7.34 10.26 -12.22
CA ALA A 226 -8.51 9.41 -12.05
C ALA A 226 -9.72 9.95 -12.83
N MET A 227 -9.94 11.26 -12.86
CA MET A 227 -10.98 11.92 -13.66
C MET A 227 -10.76 11.68 -15.15
N LYS A 228 -9.53 11.87 -15.66
CA LYS A 228 -9.19 11.60 -17.06
C LYS A 228 -9.47 10.15 -17.46
N ARG A 229 -9.14 9.19 -16.58
CA ARG A 229 -9.42 7.76 -16.79
C ARG A 229 -10.92 7.45 -16.73
N ALA A 230 -11.64 8.02 -15.78
CA ALA A 230 -13.09 7.89 -15.67
C ALA A 230 -13.80 8.43 -16.92
N ALA A 231 -13.41 9.61 -17.43
CA ALA A 231 -13.97 10.17 -18.66
C ALA A 231 -13.75 9.26 -19.87
N ARG A 232 -12.57 8.65 -19.99
CA ARG A 232 -12.30 7.65 -21.05
C ARG A 232 -13.26 6.45 -20.94
N LEU A 233 -13.42 5.89 -19.75
CA LEU A 233 -14.32 4.77 -19.52
C LEU A 233 -15.79 5.14 -19.78
N LEU A 234 -16.24 6.32 -19.34
CA LEU A 234 -17.59 6.83 -19.62
C LEU A 234 -17.86 6.90 -21.13
N ARG A 235 -16.90 7.38 -21.93
CA ARG A 235 -17.02 7.36 -23.40
C ARG A 235 -17.16 5.95 -23.96
N MET A 236 -16.34 5.01 -23.47
CA MET A 236 -16.41 3.60 -23.87
C MET A 236 -17.75 2.95 -23.48
N GLN A 237 -18.38 3.43 -22.40
CA GLN A 237 -19.71 3.01 -21.94
C GLN A 237 -20.87 3.78 -22.63
N GLY A 238 -20.60 4.61 -23.64
CA GLY A 238 -21.62 5.37 -24.38
C GLY A 238 -22.13 6.65 -23.67
N ARG A 239 -21.52 7.03 -22.54
CA ARG A 239 -21.91 8.20 -21.72
C ARG A 239 -21.08 9.44 -22.08
N THR A 240 -21.19 9.88 -23.34
CA THR A 240 -20.32 10.95 -23.90
C THR A 240 -20.52 12.31 -23.23
N SER A 241 -21.75 12.69 -22.89
CA SER A 241 -22.05 13.93 -22.15
C SER A 241 -21.38 13.96 -20.78
N ASP A 242 -21.45 12.84 -20.06
CA ASP A 242 -20.92 12.73 -18.71
C ASP A 242 -19.39 12.77 -18.73
N ALA A 243 -18.79 12.12 -19.73
CA ALA A 243 -17.36 12.21 -19.97
C ALA A 243 -16.90 13.64 -20.31
N HIS A 244 -17.70 14.40 -21.06
CA HIS A 244 -17.41 15.80 -21.37
C HIS A 244 -17.38 16.63 -20.09
N TRP A 245 -18.43 16.52 -19.28
CA TRP A 245 -18.51 17.22 -17.99
C TRP A 245 -17.30 16.89 -17.10
N VAL A 246 -16.91 15.61 -16.98
CA VAL A 246 -15.75 15.23 -16.15
C VAL A 246 -14.47 15.91 -16.64
N LEU A 247 -14.26 16.03 -17.95
CA LEU A 247 -13.07 16.68 -18.50
C LEU A 247 -13.10 18.19 -18.32
N GLU A 248 -14.26 18.84 -18.52
CA GLU A 248 -14.42 20.28 -18.26
C GLU A 248 -14.12 20.59 -16.79
N THR A 249 -14.71 19.84 -15.86
CA THR A 249 -14.46 19.99 -14.43
C THR A 249 -12.99 19.70 -14.09
N GLN A 250 -12.36 18.70 -14.72
CA GLN A 250 -10.93 18.45 -14.53
C GLN A 250 -10.08 19.66 -14.96
N SER A 251 -10.39 20.26 -16.12
CA SER A 251 -9.69 21.43 -16.64
C SER A 251 -9.85 22.65 -15.74
N GLU A 252 -11.05 22.90 -15.22
CA GLU A 252 -11.32 23.96 -14.25
C GLU A 252 -10.51 23.78 -12.96
N LEU A 253 -10.51 22.56 -12.39
CA LEU A 253 -9.74 22.23 -11.19
C LEU A 253 -8.23 22.41 -11.42
N LEU A 254 -7.71 22.00 -12.58
CA LEU A 254 -6.31 22.16 -12.92
C LEU A 254 -5.93 23.64 -13.12
N ALA A 255 -6.82 24.44 -13.73
CA ALA A 255 -6.61 25.87 -13.92
C ALA A 255 -6.57 26.64 -12.59
N GLY A 256 -7.41 26.24 -11.61
CA GLY A 256 -7.43 26.79 -10.26
C GLY A 256 -6.38 26.21 -9.29
N ALA A 257 -5.59 25.23 -9.71
CA ALA A 257 -4.60 24.60 -8.85
C ALA A 257 -3.33 25.45 -8.68
N ASP A 258 -2.61 25.25 -7.57
CA ASP A 258 -1.31 25.88 -7.32
C ASP A 258 -0.25 25.43 -8.33
N GLU A 259 0.83 26.22 -8.43
CA GLU A 259 1.93 25.97 -9.36
C GLU A 259 2.61 24.60 -9.16
N GLY A 260 2.72 24.13 -7.92
CA GLY A 260 3.30 22.83 -7.60
C GLY A 260 2.45 21.69 -8.16
N THR A 261 1.13 21.78 -8.02
CA THR A 261 0.18 20.81 -8.60
C THR A 261 0.24 20.81 -10.12
N ARG A 262 0.25 21.98 -10.76
CA ARG A 262 0.28 22.09 -12.23
C ARG A 262 1.58 21.51 -12.82
N LYS A 263 2.73 21.86 -12.24
CA LYS A 263 4.04 21.30 -12.64
C LYS A 263 4.08 19.78 -12.46
N LEU A 264 3.59 19.27 -11.33
CA LEU A 264 3.55 17.85 -11.07
C LEU A 264 2.63 17.11 -12.05
N TYR A 265 1.45 17.67 -12.35
CA TYR A 265 0.54 17.11 -13.36
C TYR A 265 1.19 17.07 -14.74
N GLN A 266 1.78 18.18 -15.20
CA GLN A 266 2.47 18.26 -16.50
C GLN A 266 3.66 17.30 -16.60
N PHE A 267 4.44 17.19 -15.53
CA PHE A 267 5.54 16.22 -15.44
C PHE A 267 5.03 14.79 -15.65
N HIS A 268 3.96 14.39 -14.96
CA HIS A 268 3.37 13.07 -15.12
C HIS A 268 2.70 12.84 -16.47
N GLU A 269 2.12 13.88 -17.08
CA GLU A 269 1.47 13.79 -18.39
C GLU A 269 2.48 13.63 -19.53
N THR A 270 3.64 14.30 -19.43
CA THR A 270 4.72 14.26 -20.44
C THR A 270 5.70 13.10 -20.25
N SER A 271 5.68 12.44 -19.08
CA SER A 271 6.49 11.25 -18.79
C SER A 271 5.62 10.01 -18.48
N PRO A 272 4.98 9.38 -19.49
CA PRO A 272 4.25 8.12 -19.29
C PRO A 272 5.13 7.03 -18.64
N GLU A 273 6.43 7.01 -18.96
CA GLU A 273 7.42 6.05 -18.45
C GLU A 273 8.32 6.62 -17.34
N GLY A 274 8.43 7.96 -17.23
CA GLY A 274 9.48 8.64 -16.44
C GLY A 274 9.28 8.71 -14.92
N THR A 275 8.16 8.22 -14.38
CA THR A 275 7.95 8.23 -12.91
C THR A 275 8.89 7.32 -12.13
N TRP A 276 9.55 6.37 -12.80
CA TRP A 276 10.60 5.54 -12.22
C TRP A 276 12.00 6.11 -12.43
N GLN A 277 12.31 6.61 -13.62
CA GLN A 277 13.63 7.19 -13.93
C GLN A 277 13.87 8.47 -13.13
N HIS A 278 12.89 9.36 -13.03
CA HIS A 278 13.05 10.59 -12.24
C HIS A 278 13.13 10.33 -10.73
N ARG A 279 12.41 9.33 -10.20
CA ARG A 279 12.57 8.92 -8.79
C ARG A 279 13.96 8.34 -8.51
N ARG A 280 14.56 7.69 -9.51
CA ARG A 280 15.94 7.22 -9.43
C ARG A 280 16.91 8.40 -9.47
N GLU A 281 16.72 9.33 -10.39
CA GLU A 281 17.55 10.53 -10.55
C GLU A 281 17.44 11.51 -9.36
N GLU A 282 16.26 11.75 -8.80
CA GLU A 282 16.07 12.56 -7.59
C GLU A 282 16.69 11.88 -6.37
N LYS A 283 16.59 10.55 -6.25
CA LYS A 283 17.20 9.81 -5.15
C LYS A 283 18.73 9.74 -5.28
N GLU A 284 19.25 9.69 -6.52
CA GLU A 284 20.67 9.79 -6.83
C GLU A 284 21.21 11.21 -6.63
N ARG A 285 20.41 12.26 -6.89
CA ARG A 285 20.77 13.67 -6.64
C ARG A 285 20.62 14.10 -5.17
N ALA A 286 19.66 13.54 -4.44
CA ALA A 286 19.38 13.86 -3.04
C ALA A 286 20.24 13.07 -2.04
N ALA A 287 21.03 12.09 -2.49
CA ALA A 287 22.03 11.43 -1.67
C ALA A 287 23.25 12.35 -1.49
N PRO A 288 23.47 12.97 -0.31
CA PRO A 288 24.66 13.77 -0.07
C PRO A 288 25.82 12.80 0.15
N GLY A 289 26.68 12.67 -0.85
CA GLY A 289 27.84 11.77 -0.82
C GLY A 289 27.57 10.44 -1.51
N GLY A 290 28.03 10.32 -2.75
CA GLY A 290 28.05 9.05 -3.46
C GLY A 290 28.81 7.99 -2.67
N LEU A 291 28.09 7.00 -2.16
CA LEU A 291 28.67 5.72 -1.79
C LEU A 291 29.12 5.05 -3.09
N ASN A 292 30.41 5.15 -3.39
CA ASN A 292 31.09 4.22 -4.28
C ASN A 292 30.86 2.81 -3.73
N MET A 293 29.87 2.11 -4.27
CA MET A 293 29.74 0.67 -4.07
C MET A 293 31.03 0.05 -4.63
N PRO A 294 31.83 -0.67 -3.81
CA PRO A 294 33.02 -1.34 -4.30
C PRO A 294 32.60 -2.28 -5.43
N SER A 295 33.31 -2.17 -6.56
CA SER A 295 33.12 -3.06 -7.69
C SER A 295 33.23 -4.51 -7.21
N VAL A 296 32.17 -5.28 -7.45
CA VAL A 296 32.12 -6.71 -7.14
C VAL A 296 33.33 -7.36 -7.83
N PRO A 297 34.25 -8.04 -7.09
CA PRO A 297 35.36 -8.72 -7.70
C PRO A 297 34.82 -9.77 -8.68
N LYS A 298 35.29 -9.71 -9.93
CA LYS A 298 35.00 -10.74 -10.93
C LYS A 298 35.47 -12.08 -10.38
N ILE A 299 34.53 -12.95 -10.01
CA ILE A 299 34.82 -14.32 -9.59
C ILE A 299 35.48 -15.02 -10.78
N ARG A 300 36.78 -15.28 -10.67
CA ARG A 300 37.49 -16.16 -11.61
C ARG A 300 36.89 -17.55 -11.48
N LYS A 301 36.36 -18.07 -12.59
CA LYS A 301 35.96 -19.47 -12.72
C LYS A 301 37.15 -20.36 -12.37
N PHE A 302 37.05 -21.10 -11.27
CA PHE A 302 37.90 -22.28 -11.06
C PHE A 302 37.34 -23.40 -11.96
N ARG A 303 38.16 -23.88 -12.89
CA ARG A 303 37.94 -25.19 -13.53
C ARG A 303 38.23 -26.25 -12.46
N VAL A 304 37.23 -27.09 -12.20
CA VAL A 304 37.43 -28.44 -11.65
C VAL A 304 37.85 -29.33 -12.81
#